data_AF-A0A7S3S6D6-F1
#
_entry.id   AF-A0A7S3S6D6-F1
#
_cell.length_a   1.000
_cell.length_b   1.000
_cell.length_c   1.000
_cell.angle_alpha   90.00
_cell.angle_beta   90.00
_cell.angle_gamma   90.00
#
_symmetry.space_group_name_H-M   'P 1'
#
loop_
_entity.id
_entity.type
_entity.pdbx_description
1 polymer ?
#
loop_
_entity_poly.entity_id
_entity_poly.type
_entity_poly.pdbx_seq_one_letter_code
_entity_poly.pdbx_strand_id
1 'polypeptide(L)'
;APLPPAPPPPASPPPSPTPPSSPPSPPPSSLPSPASPPPPSRPPPPPLPPPPSPPPPSPSPPSPPPPSPPPLSPPPPSPPPPSPLPPSSGPLACSEMAARSKIKKCRKADPGACSDYYEAVSENKYKVCAAKQGGRKCGRKKAVTCPSPPPSLPPPSPPPPETSCDAELAGRDAIGKCKNAPLSACSSFYEVQDADRGKYKLCYNKRGKCKRKKITC
;
A
#
# COMPACT_ATOMS: atom_id res chain seq x y z
N ALA A 1 29.19 64.13 8.50
CA ALA A 1 29.27 62.73 8.97
C ALA A 1 28.32 62.57 10.14
N PRO A 2 27.38 61.61 10.12
CA PRO A 2 26.47 61.40 11.26
C PRO A 2 27.23 60.83 12.46
N LEU A 3 26.89 61.32 13.66
CA LEU A 3 27.48 60.88 14.92
C LEU A 3 27.09 59.41 15.22
N PRO A 4 27.98 58.61 15.83
CA PRO A 4 27.66 57.24 16.20
C PRO A 4 26.58 57.20 17.29
N PRO A 5 25.68 56.19 17.27
CA PRO A 5 24.63 56.04 18.25
C PRO A 5 25.21 55.75 19.64
N ALA A 6 24.58 56.32 20.66
CA ALA A 6 24.96 56.15 22.06
C ALA A 6 24.78 54.69 22.52
N PRO A 7 25.67 54.17 23.39
CA PRO A 7 25.56 52.82 23.92
C PRO A 7 24.31 52.66 24.80
N PRO A 8 23.69 51.47 24.82
CA PRO A 8 22.53 51.20 25.65
C PRO A 8 22.88 51.22 27.15
N PRO A 9 21.91 51.57 28.02
CA PRO A 9 22.13 51.59 29.46
C PRO A 9 22.38 50.17 30.02
N PRO A 10 23.14 50.04 31.13
CA PRO A 10 23.43 48.75 31.73
C PRO A 10 22.16 48.08 32.29
N ALA A 11 22.08 46.76 32.09
CA ALA A 11 20.98 45.93 32.58
C ALA A 11 20.91 45.93 34.11
N SER A 12 19.69 46.05 34.65
CA SER A 12 19.44 46.03 36.09
C SER A 12 19.85 44.67 36.73
N PRO A 13 20.35 44.67 37.97
CA PRO A 13 20.72 43.44 38.66
C PRO A 13 19.48 42.59 39.00
N PRO A 14 19.62 41.25 39.05
CA PRO A 14 18.53 40.35 39.41
C PRO A 14 18.12 40.52 40.88
N PRO A 15 16.85 40.27 41.24
CA PRO A 15 16.40 40.34 42.62
C PRO A 15 17.03 39.23 43.48
N SER A 16 17.39 39.59 44.71
CA SER A 16 17.97 38.69 45.70
C SER A 16 17.01 37.56 46.10
N PRO A 17 17.51 36.35 46.41
CA PRO A 17 16.68 35.24 46.86
C PRO A 17 16.10 35.51 48.25
N THR A 18 14.81 35.24 48.41
CA THR A 18 14.10 35.29 49.70
C THR A 18 14.46 34.08 50.57
N PRO A 19 14.59 34.25 51.91
CA PRO A 19 14.93 33.18 52.82
C PRO A 19 13.80 32.14 52.96
N PRO A 20 14.12 30.85 53.19
CA PRO A 20 13.12 29.80 53.37
C PRO A 20 12.34 30.03 54.68
N SER A 21 11.01 29.96 54.58
CA SER A 21 10.11 30.01 55.73
C SER A 21 10.26 28.77 56.61
N SER A 22 10.34 28.98 57.92
CA SER A 22 10.43 27.94 58.95
C SER A 22 9.25 26.95 58.89
N PRO A 23 9.47 25.66 59.24
CA PRO A 23 8.41 24.67 59.29
C PRO A 23 7.45 24.92 60.47
N PRO A 24 6.14 24.60 60.33
CA PRO A 24 5.17 24.72 61.42
C PRO A 24 5.38 23.64 62.49
N SER A 25 5.15 24.01 63.74
CA SER A 25 5.21 23.13 64.91
C SER A 25 4.20 21.98 64.84
N PRO A 26 4.52 20.78 65.38
CA PRO A 26 3.58 19.67 65.43
C PRO A 26 2.43 19.92 66.42
N PRO A 27 1.21 19.42 66.15
CA PRO A 27 0.08 19.55 67.05
C PRO A 27 0.24 18.65 68.30
N PRO A 28 -0.41 19.00 69.43
CA PRO A 28 -0.39 18.19 70.65
C PRO A 28 -1.12 16.86 70.44
N SER A 29 -0.51 15.76 70.88
CA SER A 29 -1.10 14.43 70.86
C SER A 29 -2.38 14.38 71.67
N SER A 30 -3.52 14.25 70.99
CA SER A 30 -4.82 14.08 71.62
C SER A 30 -4.99 12.63 72.07
N LEU A 31 -5.27 12.44 73.35
CA LEU A 31 -5.61 11.14 73.95
C LEU A 31 -6.86 10.53 73.27
N PRO A 32 -6.91 9.20 73.05
CA PRO A 32 -8.07 8.56 72.44
C PRO A 32 -9.29 8.63 73.37
N SER A 33 -10.39 9.18 72.87
CA SER A 33 -11.68 9.16 73.56
C SER A 33 -12.23 7.71 73.63
N PRO A 34 -12.93 7.33 74.70
CA PRO A 34 -13.54 6.01 74.82
C PRO A 34 -14.56 5.78 73.69
N ALA A 35 -14.53 4.59 73.10
CA ALA A 35 -15.41 4.21 72.00
C ALA A 35 -16.87 4.23 72.46
N SER A 36 -17.69 5.03 71.78
CA SER A 36 -19.14 5.02 71.97
C SER A 36 -19.72 3.64 71.63
N PRO A 37 -20.74 3.16 72.37
CA PRO A 37 -21.39 1.89 72.07
C PRO A 37 -22.00 1.91 70.66
N PRO A 38 -22.01 0.76 69.95
CA PRO A 38 -22.62 0.68 68.64
C PRO A 38 -24.12 0.96 68.73
N PRO A 39 -24.70 1.73 67.78
CA PRO A 39 -26.14 1.95 67.76
C PRO A 39 -26.89 0.62 67.55
N PRO A 40 -28.13 0.49 68.06
CA PRO A 40 -28.94 -0.70 67.85
C PRO A 40 -29.16 -0.95 66.35
N SER A 41 -29.04 -2.22 65.94
CA SER A 41 -29.22 -2.64 64.56
C SER A 41 -30.62 -2.27 64.06
N ARG A 42 -30.69 -1.54 62.94
CA ARG A 42 -31.96 -1.24 62.29
C ARG A 42 -32.59 -2.54 61.78
N PRO A 43 -33.92 -2.72 61.88
CA PRO A 43 -34.61 -3.85 61.28
C PRO A 43 -34.35 -3.89 59.77
N PRO A 44 -34.27 -5.08 59.17
CA PRO A 44 -34.07 -5.20 57.73
C PRO A 44 -35.23 -4.54 56.98
N PRO A 45 -34.95 -3.84 55.85
CA PRO A 45 -36.01 -3.29 55.01
C PRO A 45 -36.88 -4.43 54.46
N PRO A 46 -38.18 -4.19 54.23
CA PRO A 46 -39.04 -5.16 53.57
C PRO A 46 -38.49 -5.50 52.17
N PRO A 47 -38.74 -6.72 51.65
CA PRO A 47 -38.34 -7.09 50.30
C PRO A 47 -38.98 -6.14 49.29
N LEU A 48 -38.18 -5.65 48.34
CA LEU A 48 -38.66 -4.86 47.22
C LEU A 48 -39.61 -5.71 46.36
N PRO A 49 -40.70 -5.13 45.82
CA PRO A 49 -41.53 -5.83 44.86
C PRO A 49 -40.71 -6.21 43.62
N PRO A 50 -41.04 -7.34 42.95
CA PRO A 50 -40.38 -7.70 41.70
C PRO A 50 -40.60 -6.60 40.64
N PRO A 51 -39.60 -6.32 39.80
CA PRO A 51 -39.75 -5.35 38.72
C PRO A 51 -40.84 -5.82 37.74
N PRO A 52 -41.59 -4.89 37.10
CA PRO A 52 -42.53 -5.25 36.05
C PRO A 52 -41.81 -5.98 34.91
N SER A 53 -42.47 -6.98 34.32
CA SER A 53 -41.93 -7.68 33.16
C SER A 53 -41.71 -6.70 32.00
N PRO A 54 -40.61 -6.82 31.24
CA PRO A 54 -40.40 -5.98 30.06
C PRO A 54 -41.52 -6.24 29.04
N PRO A 55 -41.94 -5.21 28.27
CA PRO A 55 -42.88 -5.40 27.18
C PRO A 55 -42.30 -6.38 26.15
N PRO A 56 -43.14 -7.16 25.45
CA PRO A 56 -42.68 -8.03 24.38
C PRO A 56 -41.97 -7.21 23.28
N PRO A 57 -40.93 -7.76 22.63
CA PRO A 57 -40.28 -7.08 21.52
C PRO A 57 -41.29 -6.84 20.40
N SER A 58 -41.30 -5.62 19.86
CA SER A 58 -42.09 -5.30 18.67
C SER A 58 -41.68 -6.22 17.51
N PRO A 59 -42.64 -6.70 16.69
CA PRO A 59 -42.32 -7.48 15.51
C PRO A 59 -41.41 -6.67 14.59
N SER A 60 -40.38 -7.32 14.05
CA SER A 60 -39.51 -6.70 13.06
C SER A 60 -40.33 -6.31 11.83
N PRO A 61 -40.10 -5.12 11.25
CA PRO A 61 -40.76 -4.75 10.00
C PRO A 61 -40.37 -5.72 8.88
N PRO A 62 -41.28 -5.97 7.91
CA PRO A 62 -40.96 -6.78 6.74
C PRO A 62 -39.75 -6.18 6.00
N SER A 63 -38.85 -7.04 5.54
CA SER A 63 -37.69 -6.60 4.76
C SER A 63 -38.16 -5.88 3.49
N PRO A 64 -37.53 -4.75 3.11
CA PRO A 64 -37.85 -4.08 1.85
C PRO A 64 -37.56 -5.03 0.67
N PRO A 65 -38.30 -4.90 -0.44
CA PRO A 65 -38.00 -5.65 -1.65
C PRO A 65 -36.57 -5.31 -2.14
N PRO A 66 -35.85 -6.27 -2.74
CA PRO A 66 -34.54 -6.01 -3.29
C PRO A 66 -34.63 -4.93 -4.39
N PRO A 67 -33.59 -4.09 -4.54
CA PRO A 67 -33.54 -3.14 -5.66
C PRO A 67 -33.58 -3.90 -6.98
N SER A 68 -34.30 -3.33 -7.96
CA SER A 68 -34.30 -3.88 -9.32
C SER A 68 -32.87 -3.87 -9.89
N PRO A 69 -32.45 -4.92 -10.62
CA PRO A 69 -31.15 -4.92 -11.27
C PRO A 69 -31.07 -3.76 -12.27
N PRO A 70 -29.89 -3.12 -12.43
CA PRO A 70 -29.72 -2.11 -13.45
C PRO A 70 -29.99 -2.70 -14.85
N PRO A 71 -30.49 -1.90 -15.80
CA PRO A 71 -30.64 -2.35 -17.17
C PRO A 71 -29.28 -2.82 -17.69
N LEU A 72 -29.26 -4.02 -18.30
CA LEU A 72 -28.07 -4.54 -18.96
C LEU A 72 -27.61 -3.52 -20.00
N SER A 73 -26.37 -3.04 -19.85
CA SER A 73 -25.77 -2.17 -20.87
C SER A 73 -25.82 -2.89 -22.22
N PRO A 74 -26.13 -2.18 -23.31
CA PRO A 74 -26.10 -2.78 -24.64
C PRO A 74 -24.70 -3.38 -24.89
N PRO A 75 -24.62 -4.55 -25.54
CA PRO A 75 -23.34 -5.12 -25.89
C PRO A 75 -22.55 -4.09 -26.72
N PRO A 76 -21.23 -3.96 -26.51
CA PRO A 76 -20.41 -3.09 -27.33
C PRO A 76 -20.57 -3.47 -28.80
N PRO A 77 -20.53 -2.50 -29.73
CA PRO A 77 -20.55 -2.81 -31.15
C PRO A 77 -19.45 -3.82 -31.44
N SER A 78 -19.79 -4.89 -32.16
CA SER A 78 -18.82 -5.90 -32.56
C SER A 78 -17.65 -5.21 -33.26
N PRO A 79 -16.40 -5.54 -32.89
CA PRO A 79 -15.26 -5.00 -33.61
C PRO A 79 -15.40 -5.34 -35.09
N PRO A 80 -14.96 -4.45 -36.00
CA PRO A 80 -14.96 -4.75 -37.42
C PRO A 80 -14.21 -6.07 -37.64
N PRO A 81 -14.66 -6.92 -38.57
CA PRO A 81 -13.97 -8.17 -38.87
C PRO A 81 -12.50 -7.85 -39.17
N PRO A 82 -11.54 -8.61 -38.61
CA PRO A 82 -10.14 -8.39 -38.92
C PRO A 82 -9.99 -8.45 -40.44
N SER A 83 -9.42 -7.40 -41.03
CA SER A 83 -9.06 -7.39 -42.45
C SER A 83 -8.36 -8.71 -42.78
N PRO A 84 -8.68 -9.37 -43.91
CA PRO A 84 -8.04 -10.61 -44.29
C PRO A 84 -6.53 -10.39 -44.28
N LEU A 85 -5.86 -11.07 -43.33
CA LEU A 85 -4.41 -11.09 -43.28
C LEU A 85 -3.92 -11.50 -44.66
N PRO A 86 -2.98 -10.75 -45.27
CA PRO A 86 -2.43 -11.13 -46.57
C PRO A 86 -1.91 -12.57 -46.46
N PRO A 87 -2.07 -13.40 -47.50
CA PRO A 87 -1.60 -14.77 -47.49
C PRO A 87 -0.11 -14.75 -47.15
N SER A 88 0.21 -15.13 -45.92
CA SER A 88 1.58 -15.13 -45.40
C SER A 88 2.31 -16.37 -45.92
N SER A 89 2.39 -16.48 -47.24
CA SER A 89 3.32 -17.34 -47.97
C SER A 89 4.67 -16.62 -48.13
N GLY A 90 5.14 -15.99 -47.04
CA GLY A 90 6.47 -15.41 -46.92
C GLY A 90 7.38 -16.38 -46.17
N PRO A 91 8.70 -16.41 -46.45
CA PRO A 91 9.61 -17.41 -45.91
C PRO A 91 9.58 -17.41 -44.38
N LEU A 92 9.42 -18.62 -43.79
CA LEU A 92 9.40 -19.01 -42.37
C LEU A 92 10.49 -18.43 -41.43
N ALA A 93 11.25 -17.41 -41.82
CA ALA A 93 12.64 -17.30 -41.40
C ALA A 93 13.05 -15.99 -40.70
N CYS A 94 12.11 -15.12 -40.31
CA CYS A 94 12.44 -13.92 -39.51
C CYS A 94 11.85 -13.95 -38.11
N SER A 95 10.55 -14.24 -37.96
CA SER A 95 9.93 -14.42 -36.64
C SER A 95 10.52 -15.61 -35.89
N GLU A 96 10.85 -16.69 -36.60
CA GLU A 96 11.48 -17.88 -36.03
C GLU A 96 12.91 -17.62 -35.55
N MET A 97 13.57 -16.56 -36.02
CA MET A 97 14.91 -16.17 -35.57
C MET A 97 14.90 -15.53 -34.18
N ALA A 98 13.79 -14.90 -33.78
CA ALA A 98 13.64 -14.30 -32.46
C ALA A 98 13.65 -15.36 -31.34
N ALA A 99 13.23 -16.59 -31.66
CA ALA A 99 13.28 -17.72 -30.74
C ALA A 99 14.64 -18.45 -30.73
N ARG A 100 15.56 -18.07 -31.62
CA ARG A 100 16.86 -18.74 -31.80
C ARG A 100 17.99 -17.93 -31.19
N SER A 101 19.06 -18.60 -30.82
CA SER A 101 20.26 -18.00 -30.25
C SER A 101 21.30 -17.68 -31.33
N LYS A 102 21.92 -16.50 -31.25
CA LYS A 102 22.98 -16.07 -32.17
C LYS A 102 24.29 -16.78 -31.84
N ILE A 103 24.95 -17.35 -32.85
CA ILE A 103 26.28 -17.96 -32.71
C ILE A 103 27.25 -17.48 -33.80
N LYS A 104 28.56 -17.56 -33.51
CA LYS A 104 29.60 -17.10 -34.44
C LYS A 104 29.76 -18.00 -35.67
N LYS A 105 29.62 -19.33 -35.52
CA LYS A 105 29.80 -20.32 -36.58
C LYS A 105 28.89 -21.52 -36.35
N CYS A 106 28.03 -21.88 -37.29
CA CYS A 106 27.15 -23.06 -37.13
C CYS A 106 27.88 -24.35 -36.79
N ARG A 107 29.12 -24.54 -37.25
CA ARG A 107 29.92 -25.74 -36.96
C ARG A 107 30.26 -25.93 -35.47
N LYS A 108 30.07 -24.91 -34.63
CA LYS A 108 30.29 -24.96 -33.17
C LYS A 108 28.99 -25.16 -32.37
N ALA A 109 27.83 -25.17 -33.03
CA ALA A 109 26.57 -25.48 -32.37
C ALA A 109 26.56 -26.93 -31.88
N ASP A 110 25.78 -27.18 -30.82
CA ASP A 110 25.53 -28.52 -30.34
C ASP A 110 24.84 -29.35 -31.44
N PRO A 111 25.32 -30.57 -31.76
CA PRO A 111 24.75 -31.40 -32.81
C PRO A 111 23.28 -31.78 -32.56
N GLY A 112 22.82 -31.80 -31.31
CA GLY A 112 21.43 -32.05 -30.95
C GLY A 112 20.51 -30.82 -31.07
N ALA A 113 21.08 -29.61 -31.10
CA ALA A 113 20.34 -28.35 -31.07
C ALA A 113 20.67 -27.42 -32.25
N CYS A 114 21.12 -27.97 -33.40
CA CYS A 114 21.50 -27.14 -34.56
C CYS A 114 20.38 -26.17 -34.98
N SER A 115 19.12 -26.57 -34.82
CA SER A 115 17.94 -25.81 -35.21
C SER A 115 17.62 -24.63 -34.29
N ASP A 116 18.27 -24.52 -33.13
CA ASP A 116 18.04 -23.44 -32.16
C ASP A 116 19.00 -22.26 -32.36
N TYR A 117 19.92 -22.36 -33.33
CA TYR A 117 20.96 -21.37 -33.55
C TYR A 117 20.92 -20.73 -34.92
N TYR A 118 21.43 -19.50 -35.00
CA TYR A 118 21.67 -18.79 -36.26
C TYR A 118 23.00 -18.03 -36.26
N GLU A 119 23.57 -17.83 -37.45
CA GLU A 119 24.78 -17.06 -37.69
C GLU A 119 24.40 -15.73 -38.37
N ALA A 120 24.65 -14.60 -37.70
CA ALA A 120 24.46 -13.29 -38.32
C ALA A 120 25.62 -13.03 -39.30
N VAL A 121 25.28 -12.74 -40.56
CA VAL A 121 26.25 -12.54 -41.65
C VAL A 121 26.51 -11.05 -41.86
N SER A 122 25.46 -10.24 -41.85
CA SER A 122 25.51 -8.77 -41.91
C SER A 122 24.29 -8.19 -41.19
N GLU A 123 24.20 -6.86 -41.11
CA GLU A 123 22.92 -6.20 -40.79
C GLU A 123 21.84 -6.78 -41.70
N ASN A 124 20.75 -7.25 -41.09
CA ASN A 124 19.59 -7.82 -41.77
C ASN A 124 19.81 -9.11 -42.56
N LYS A 125 20.99 -9.75 -42.49
CA LYS A 125 21.25 -11.02 -43.19
C LYS A 125 21.77 -12.09 -42.25
N TYR A 126 21.12 -13.25 -42.29
CA TYR A 126 21.38 -14.31 -41.35
C TYR A 126 21.40 -15.68 -42.02
N LYS A 127 22.06 -16.66 -41.40
CA LYS A 127 22.06 -18.06 -41.84
C LYS A 127 21.58 -18.95 -40.69
N VAL A 128 20.48 -19.66 -40.91
CA VAL A 128 19.97 -20.64 -39.95
C VAL A 128 20.91 -21.85 -39.91
N CYS A 129 21.23 -22.32 -38.70
CA CYS A 129 21.99 -23.54 -38.52
C CYS A 129 21.07 -24.77 -38.66
N ALA A 130 21.58 -25.84 -39.25
CA ALA A 130 20.82 -27.08 -39.40
C ALA A 130 21.75 -28.29 -39.35
N ALA A 131 21.25 -29.41 -38.84
CA ALA A 131 21.99 -30.66 -38.86
C ALA A 131 22.34 -31.05 -40.32
N LYS A 132 23.59 -31.45 -40.55
CA LYS A 132 23.97 -32.09 -41.82
C LYS A 132 23.54 -33.56 -41.82
N GLN A 133 23.49 -34.18 -43.00
CA GLN A 133 23.29 -35.62 -43.13
C GLN A 133 24.21 -36.37 -42.16
N GLY A 134 23.61 -37.23 -41.33
CA GLY A 134 24.30 -37.98 -40.28
C GLY A 134 24.26 -37.35 -38.87
N GLY A 135 23.64 -36.17 -38.68
CA GLY A 135 23.31 -35.59 -37.36
C GLY A 135 24.49 -35.15 -36.49
N ARG A 136 25.72 -35.61 -36.76
CA ARG A 136 26.90 -35.38 -35.93
C ARG A 136 27.52 -33.99 -36.07
N LYS A 137 27.08 -33.19 -37.06
CA LYS A 137 27.65 -31.86 -37.34
C LYS A 137 26.58 -30.90 -37.83
N CYS A 138 26.60 -29.68 -37.30
CA CYS A 138 25.75 -28.60 -37.78
C CYS A 138 26.39 -27.89 -39.01
N GLY A 139 25.55 -27.59 -40.00
CA GLY A 139 25.85 -26.83 -41.20
C GLY A 139 25.03 -25.55 -41.28
N ARG A 140 25.35 -24.72 -42.28
CA ARG A 140 24.63 -23.47 -42.58
C ARG A 140 23.61 -23.75 -43.69
N LYS A 141 22.39 -23.25 -43.55
CA LYS A 141 21.40 -23.19 -44.65
C LYS A 141 21.57 -21.90 -45.47
N LYS A 142 20.73 -21.73 -46.50
CA LYS A 142 20.68 -20.51 -47.33
C LYS A 142 20.50 -19.29 -46.43
N ALA A 143 21.16 -18.19 -46.80
CA ALA A 143 21.03 -16.95 -46.07
C ALA A 143 19.63 -16.38 -46.29
N VAL A 144 19.03 -15.89 -45.21
CA VAL A 144 17.75 -15.21 -45.19
C VAL A 144 18.03 -13.75 -44.87
N THR A 145 17.46 -12.86 -45.68
CA THR A 145 17.46 -11.43 -45.40
C THR A 145 16.15 -11.11 -44.70
N CYS A 146 16.22 -10.52 -43.52
CA CYS A 146 15.04 -10.03 -42.80
C CYS A 146 15.02 -8.51 -42.89
N PRO A 147 13.90 -7.88 -43.29
CA PRO A 147 13.79 -6.43 -43.14
C PRO A 147 14.01 -6.10 -41.67
N SER A 148 14.78 -5.03 -41.39
CA SER A 148 14.89 -4.51 -40.02
C SER A 148 13.48 -4.42 -39.45
N PRO A 149 13.25 -4.88 -38.20
CA PRO A 149 11.97 -4.60 -37.56
C PRO A 149 11.71 -3.09 -37.67
N PRO A 150 10.47 -2.66 -37.91
CA PRO A 150 10.14 -1.24 -37.85
C PRO A 150 10.69 -0.71 -36.52
N PRO A 151 11.26 0.52 -36.50
CA PRO A 151 11.79 1.10 -35.28
C PRO A 151 10.75 0.89 -34.19
N SER A 152 11.15 0.25 -33.09
CA SER A 152 10.23 -0.06 -32.00
C SER A 152 9.51 1.23 -31.68
N LEU A 153 8.18 1.21 -31.79
CA LEU A 153 7.37 2.35 -31.36
C LEU A 153 7.86 2.71 -29.94
N PRO A 154 7.98 4.00 -29.63
CA PRO A 154 8.38 4.41 -28.29
C PRO A 154 7.50 3.64 -27.28
N PRO A 155 8.08 3.07 -26.21
CA PRO A 155 7.28 2.38 -25.21
C PRO A 155 6.11 3.29 -24.82
N PRO A 156 4.89 2.76 -24.66
CA PRO A 156 3.76 3.56 -24.22
C PRO A 156 4.21 4.36 -23.00
N SER A 157 3.96 5.68 -23.00
CA SER A 157 4.36 6.54 -21.89
C SER A 157 3.94 5.86 -20.59
N PRO A 158 4.85 5.75 -19.59
CA PRO A 158 4.47 5.19 -18.31
C PRO A 158 3.22 5.93 -17.81
N PRO A 159 2.24 5.23 -17.21
CA PRO A 159 1.11 5.90 -16.59
C PRO A 159 1.64 7.02 -15.67
N PRO A 160 0.96 8.18 -15.58
CA PRO A 160 1.39 9.26 -14.71
C PRO A 160 1.69 8.69 -13.33
N PRO A 161 2.76 9.11 -12.64
CA PRO A 161 3.10 8.56 -11.34
C PRO A 161 1.86 8.74 -10.46
N GLU A 162 1.23 7.63 -10.07
CA GLU A 162 0.17 7.70 -9.08
C GLU A 162 0.78 8.42 -7.89
N THR A 163 0.21 9.57 -7.55
CA THR A 163 0.54 10.27 -6.32
C THR A 163 0.56 9.21 -5.23
N SER A 164 1.74 8.96 -4.66
CA SER A 164 2.11 7.81 -3.79
C SER A 164 1.15 7.51 -2.63
N CYS A 165 0.17 8.39 -2.44
CA CYS A 165 -0.74 8.51 -1.34
C CYS A 165 -2.07 7.86 -1.67
N ASP A 166 -2.58 8.03 -2.89
CA ASP A 166 -3.76 7.31 -3.32
C ASP A 166 -3.51 5.81 -3.29
N ALA A 167 -2.33 5.34 -3.74
CA ALA A 167 -1.99 3.92 -3.69
C ALA A 167 -1.82 3.37 -2.26
N GLU A 168 -1.18 4.11 -1.34
CA GLU A 168 -0.91 3.62 0.02
C GLU A 168 -2.13 3.75 0.96
N LEU A 169 -3.02 4.70 0.68
CA LEU A 169 -4.30 4.91 1.37
C LEU A 169 -5.50 4.22 0.69
N ALA A 170 -5.37 3.80 -0.58
CA ALA A 170 -6.45 3.11 -1.30
C ALA A 170 -6.92 1.87 -0.53
N GLY A 171 -8.25 1.73 -0.44
CA GLY A 171 -8.89 0.63 0.27
C GLY A 171 -8.75 0.69 1.79
N ARG A 172 -8.35 1.83 2.36
CA ARG A 172 -8.34 2.07 3.80
C ARG A 172 -9.32 3.19 4.18
N ASP A 173 -9.92 3.08 5.35
CA ASP A 173 -10.84 4.07 5.89
C ASP A 173 -10.15 5.04 6.85
N ALA A 174 -10.56 6.31 6.81
CA ALA A 174 -10.09 7.30 7.77
C ALA A 174 -10.69 7.03 9.15
N ILE A 175 -9.85 7.01 10.18
CA ILE A 175 -10.26 6.92 11.59
C ILE A 175 -9.61 8.02 12.42
N GLY A 176 -10.32 8.53 13.43
CA GLY A 176 -9.77 9.59 14.28
C GLY A 176 -8.52 9.17 15.07
N LYS A 177 -8.45 7.92 15.56
CA LYS A 177 -7.28 7.37 16.27
C LYS A 177 -7.14 5.87 16.02
N CYS A 178 -5.94 5.39 15.66
CA CYS A 178 -5.71 3.94 15.41
C CYS A 178 -6.08 3.02 16.59
N LYS A 179 -6.05 3.52 17.83
CA LYS A 179 -6.42 2.73 19.02
C LYS A 179 -7.91 2.35 19.08
N ASN A 180 -8.75 3.03 18.30
CA ASN A 180 -10.19 2.77 18.20
C ASN A 180 -10.52 1.78 17.08
N ALA A 181 -9.56 1.45 16.22
CA ALA A 181 -9.78 0.50 15.14
C ALA A 181 -9.92 -0.92 15.72
N PRO A 182 -10.85 -1.74 15.20
CA PRO A 182 -10.94 -3.15 15.59
C PRO A 182 -9.62 -3.86 15.28
N LEU A 183 -9.11 -4.64 16.23
CA LEU A 183 -7.80 -5.31 16.10
C LEU A 183 -7.73 -6.22 14.85
N SER A 184 -8.86 -6.76 14.41
CA SER A 184 -9.01 -7.60 13.22
C SER A 184 -8.86 -6.83 11.91
N ALA A 185 -9.25 -5.55 11.85
CA ALA A 185 -9.17 -4.72 10.65
C ALA A 185 -8.25 -3.50 10.83
N CYS A 186 -7.36 -3.52 11.83
CA CYS A 186 -6.46 -2.42 12.15
C CYS A 186 -5.58 -1.97 10.95
N SER A 187 -5.22 -2.87 10.03
CA SER A 187 -4.47 -2.53 8.81
C SER A 187 -5.29 -1.78 7.75
N SER A 188 -6.62 -1.82 7.86
CA SER A 188 -7.56 -1.18 6.92
C SER A 188 -7.88 0.26 7.28
N PHE A 189 -7.24 0.84 8.31
CA PHE A 189 -7.49 2.23 8.72
C PHE A 189 -6.24 3.09 8.66
N TYR A 190 -6.45 4.40 8.54
CA TYR A 190 -5.42 5.42 8.70
C TYR A 190 -5.93 6.63 9.50
N GLU A 191 -5.03 7.32 10.18
CA GLU A 191 -5.31 8.54 10.93
C GLU A 191 -4.78 9.75 10.14
N VAL A 192 -5.68 10.66 9.75
CA VAL A 192 -5.31 11.94 9.13
C VAL A 192 -4.67 12.81 10.19
N GLN A 193 -3.43 13.26 9.93
CA GLN A 193 -2.72 14.14 10.84
C GLN A 193 -2.77 15.59 10.37
N ASP A 194 -2.52 15.80 9.08
CA ASP A 194 -2.51 17.11 8.41
C ASP A 194 -2.72 16.86 6.91
N ALA A 195 -3.96 16.95 6.43
CA ALA A 195 -4.30 16.60 5.05
C ALA A 195 -3.64 17.58 4.05
N ASP A 196 -3.60 18.87 4.39
CA ASP A 196 -3.01 19.93 3.56
C ASP A 196 -1.50 19.75 3.37
N ARG A 197 -0.83 19.13 4.35
CA ARG A 197 0.60 18.80 4.29
C ARG A 197 0.86 17.32 4.03
N GLY A 198 -0.17 16.57 3.62
CA GLY A 198 -0.13 15.13 3.32
C GLY A 198 0.40 14.24 4.44
N LYS A 199 0.28 14.64 5.71
CA LYS A 199 0.75 13.81 6.84
C LYS A 199 -0.35 12.87 7.29
N TYR A 200 -0.11 11.57 7.15
CA TYR A 200 -1.02 10.51 7.60
C TYR A 200 -0.30 9.57 8.57
N LYS A 201 -1.06 8.76 9.31
CA LYS A 201 -0.53 7.63 10.08
C LYS A 201 -1.29 6.36 9.72
N LEU A 202 -0.58 5.39 9.15
CA LEU A 202 -1.16 4.08 8.87
C LEU A 202 -1.28 3.27 10.15
N CYS A 203 -2.45 2.70 10.36
CA CYS A 203 -2.69 1.77 11.45
C CYS A 203 -2.21 0.36 11.02
N TYR A 204 -1.60 -0.39 11.95
CA TYR A 204 -1.16 -1.77 11.70
C TYR A 204 -1.13 -2.60 12.99
N ASN A 205 -1.44 -3.89 12.90
CA ASN A 205 -1.46 -4.77 14.07
C ASN A 205 -0.04 -5.26 14.40
N LYS A 206 0.41 -5.08 15.64
CA LYS A 206 1.66 -5.65 16.15
C LYS A 206 1.43 -6.24 17.53
N ARG A 207 1.49 -7.59 17.61
CA ARG A 207 1.31 -8.37 18.85
C ARG A 207 -0.04 -8.09 19.54
N GLY A 208 -1.14 -8.11 18.77
CA GLY A 208 -2.49 -7.91 19.28
C GLY A 208 -2.80 -6.47 19.69
N LYS A 209 -1.98 -5.50 19.26
CA LYS A 209 -2.19 -4.07 19.52
C LYS A 209 -2.12 -3.30 18.21
N CYS A 210 -3.09 -2.41 17.99
CA CYS A 210 -3.07 -1.51 16.85
C CYS A 210 -2.01 -0.42 17.09
N LYS A 211 -0.95 -0.43 16.28
CA LYS A 211 0.13 0.54 16.25
C LYS A 211 -0.06 1.49 15.07
N ARG A 212 0.74 2.55 15.04
CA ARG A 212 0.67 3.61 14.02
C ARG A 212 2.05 3.89 13.46
N LYS A 213 2.15 4.04 12.15
CA LYS A 213 3.37 4.43 11.42
C LYS A 213 3.09 5.74 10.71
N LYS A 214 3.93 6.75 10.91
CA LYS A 214 3.79 8.03 10.19
C LYS A 214 4.21 7.83 8.74
N ILE A 215 3.43 8.41 7.84
CA ILE A 215 3.75 8.56 6.42
C ILE A 215 3.54 10.01 6.03
N THR A 216 4.34 10.49 5.10
CA THR A 216 4.22 11.83 4.54
C THR A 216 4.08 11.69 3.04
N CYS A 217 2.94 12.19 2.60
CA CYS A 217 2.60 12.64 1.28
C CYS A 217 2.83 14.15 1.22
#